data_AF-A0A658NNH9-F1
#
_entry.id   AF-A0A658NNH9-F1
#
_cell.length_a   1.000
_cell.length_b   1.000
_cell.length_c   1.000
_cell.angle_alpha   90.00
_cell.angle_beta   90.00
_cell.angle_gamma   90.00
#
_symmetry.space_group_name_H-M   'P 1'
#
loop_
_entity.id
_entity.type
_entity.pdbx_description
1 polymer ?
#
loop_
_entity_poly.entity_id
_entity_poly.type
_entity_poly.pdbx_seq_one_letter_code
_entity_poly.pdbx_strand_id
1 'polypeptide(L)'
;DALKRMVIGWKDSAPVHLEDVAEVVDGLTDNRQLARFNGETTVGLGIVKVTNTNTVAIVDKVKEKLENELRPQLPPGLQIHVVSNDAVYI
;
A
#
# COMPACT_ATOMS: atom_id res chain seq x y z
N ASP A 1 9.27 -6.36 -16.63
CA ASP A 1 9.74 -6.10 -18.02
C ASP A 1 9.71 -4.66 -18.50
N ALA A 2 8.63 -3.89 -18.29
CA ALA A 2 8.57 -2.50 -18.76
C ALA A 2 9.65 -1.59 -18.13
N LEU A 3 9.99 -1.82 -16.86
CA LEU A 3 10.98 -1.03 -16.12
C LEU A 3 12.41 -1.19 -16.68
N LYS A 4 12.76 -2.37 -17.22
CA LYS A 4 14.08 -2.66 -17.80
C LYS A 4 14.39 -1.77 -19.01
N ARG A 5 13.38 -1.57 -19.86
CA ARG A 5 13.45 -0.75 -21.08
C ARG A 5 13.18 0.74 -20.82
N MET A 6 13.18 1.18 -19.57
CA MET A 6 13.05 2.59 -19.24
C MET A 6 14.33 3.31 -19.65
N VAL A 7 14.22 4.31 -20.53
CA VAL A 7 15.36 5.15 -20.95
C VAL A 7 15.73 6.08 -19.80
N ILE A 8 16.94 5.94 -19.28
CA ILE A 8 17.48 6.74 -18.16
C ILE A 8 18.41 7.87 -18.63
N GLY A 9 18.79 7.86 -19.91
CA GLY A 9 19.65 8.88 -20.48
C GLY A 9 19.91 8.64 -21.95
N TRP A 10 20.61 9.59 -22.58
CA TRP A 10 21.02 9.51 -23.96
C TRP A 10 22.52 9.79 -24.04
N LYS A 11 23.25 8.94 -24.76
CA LYS A 11 24.66 9.12 -25.04
C LYS A 11 24.87 9.03 -26.54
N ASP A 12 25.40 10.09 -27.15
CA ASP A 12 25.71 10.15 -28.59
C ASP A 12 24.54 9.70 -29.49
N SER A 13 23.33 10.17 -29.17
CA SER A 13 22.06 9.82 -29.84
C SER A 13 21.58 8.38 -29.69
N ALA A 14 22.24 7.56 -28.86
CA ALA A 14 21.74 6.26 -28.43
C ALA A 14 21.04 6.35 -27.07
N PRO A 15 19.84 5.75 -26.89
CA PRO A 15 19.20 5.67 -25.59
C PRO A 15 19.91 4.65 -24.69
N VAL A 16 20.14 5.03 -23.44
CA VAL A 16 20.65 4.14 -22.38
C VAL A 16 19.45 3.68 -21.55
N HIS A 17 19.27 2.36 -21.46
CA HIS A 17 18.18 1.74 -20.71
C HIS A 17 18.61 1.45 -19.27
N LEU A 18 17.64 1.33 -18.36
CA LEU A 18 17.90 0.99 -16.96
C LEU A 18 18.67 -0.35 -16.83
N GLU A 19 18.37 -1.31 -17.72
CA GLU A 19 19.06 -2.61 -17.74
C GLU A 19 20.54 -2.55 -18.14
N ASP A 20 20.98 -1.47 -18.80
CA ASP A 20 22.39 -1.28 -19.18
C ASP A 20 23.28 -0.97 -17.96
N VAL A 21 22.69 -0.55 -16.83
CA VAL A 21 23.41 -0.09 -15.64
C VAL A 21 22.95 -0.72 -14.33
N ALA A 22 21.86 -1.49 -14.33
CA ALA A 22 21.29 -2.10 -13.14
C ALA A 22 20.63 -3.45 -13.43
N GLU A 23 20.71 -4.35 -12.45
CA GLU A 23 19.94 -5.59 -12.47
C GLU A 23 18.50 -5.32 -11.97
N VAL A 24 17.52 -5.46 -12.86
CA VAL A 24 16.10 -5.30 -12.51
C VAL A 24 15.51 -6.68 -12.24
N VAL A 25 15.33 -6.98 -10.96
CA VAL A 25 14.70 -8.20 -10.49
C VAL A 25 13.26 -7.90 -10.08
N ASP A 26 12.31 -8.69 -10.59
CA ASP A 26 10.95 -8.74 -10.04
C ASP A 26 10.99 -9.60 -8.77
N GLY A 27 11.43 -8.98 -7.69
CA GLY A 27 11.51 -9.61 -6.38
C GLY A 27 10.19 -9.45 -5.63
N LEU A 28 9.84 -10.45 -4.82
CA LEU A 28 8.88 -10.23 -3.76
C LEU A 28 9.48 -9.17 -2.82
N THR A 29 8.83 -8.02 -2.65
CA THR A 29 9.05 -7.17 -1.47
C THR A 29 9.09 -8.11 -0.27
N ASP A 30 10.13 -8.03 0.55
CA ASP A 30 10.37 -8.96 1.65
C ASP A 30 9.09 -9.16 2.48
N ASN A 31 8.36 -10.25 2.19
CA ASN A 31 7.12 -10.61 2.86
C ASN A 31 7.37 -11.05 4.32
N ARG A 32 8.64 -11.02 4.78
CA ARG A 32 9.02 -11.30 6.17
C ARG A 32 9.02 -10.05 7.05
N GLN A 33 8.49 -8.93 6.58
CA GLN A 33 7.83 -8.04 7.53
C GLN A 33 6.55 -8.74 8.02
N LEU A 34 6.75 -9.69 8.94
CA LEU A 34 5.71 -10.16 9.85
C LEU A 34 5.26 -8.92 10.62
N ALA A 35 4.35 -8.14 10.06
CA ALA A 35 3.68 -7.09 10.78
C ALA A 35 2.91 -7.80 11.88
N ARG A 36 3.38 -7.66 13.13
CA ARG A 36 2.71 -8.21 14.28
C ARG A 36 1.92 -7.10 14.93
N PHE A 37 0.66 -7.36 15.17
CA PHE A 37 -0.18 -6.51 16.01
C PHE A 37 -0.54 -7.34 17.25
N ASN A 38 -0.19 -6.86 18.44
CA ASN A 38 -0.37 -7.58 19.72
C ASN A 38 0.18 -9.02 19.74
N GLY A 39 1.25 -9.30 19.00
CA GLY A 39 1.89 -10.63 18.95
C GLY A 39 1.29 -11.58 17.92
N GLU A 40 0.19 -11.19 17.24
CA GLU A 40 -0.44 -11.97 16.18
C GLU A 40 0.01 -11.49 14.80
N THR A 41 0.21 -12.43 13.87
CA THR A 41 0.54 -12.12 12.47
C THR A 41 -0.61 -11.34 11.84
N THR A 42 -0.31 -10.13 11.38
CA THR A 42 -1.28 -9.15 10.89
C THR A 42 -0.81 -8.59 9.55
N VAL A 43 -1.74 -8.10 8.75
CA VAL A 43 -1.45 -7.29 7.57
C VAL A 43 -1.86 -5.86 7.86
N GLY A 44 -0.93 -4.91 7.74
CA GLY A 44 -1.21 -3.49 7.90
C GLY A 44 -1.75 -2.89 6.60
N LEU A 45 -2.84 -2.12 6.69
CA LEU A 45 -3.36 -1.31 5.60
C LEU A 45 -3.43 0.15 6.03
N GLY A 46 -2.66 1.01 5.34
CA GLY A 46 -2.69 2.45 5.54
C GLY A 46 -3.60 3.14 4.52
N ILE A 47 -4.51 3.99 4.99
CA ILE A 47 -5.34 4.83 4.13
C ILE A 47 -4.86 6.27 4.29
N VAL A 48 -4.31 6.84 3.21
CA VAL A 48 -3.83 8.22 3.18
C VAL A 48 -4.84 9.07 2.44
N LYS A 49 -5.23 10.20 3.02
CA LYS A 49 -6.14 11.15 2.37
C LYS A 49 -5.45 11.86 1.21
N VAL A 50 -6.23 12.23 0.20
CA VAL A 50 -5.75 13.12 -0.88
C VAL A 50 -5.81 14.57 -0.40
N THR A 51 -4.93 15.43 -0.90
CA THR A 51 -4.90 16.87 -0.57
C THR A 51 -6.25 17.53 -0.83
N ASN A 52 -6.65 18.49 0.01
CA ASN A 52 -7.91 19.23 -0.08
C ASN A 52 -9.19 18.39 0.11
N THR A 53 -9.11 17.26 0.81
CA THR A 53 -10.28 16.44 1.18
C THR A 53 -10.57 16.48 2.67
N ASN A 54 -11.85 16.30 3.03
CA ASN A 54 -12.30 16.25 4.42
C ASN A 54 -12.00 14.88 5.04
N THR A 55 -11.10 14.86 6.01
CA THR A 55 -10.66 13.64 6.71
C THR A 55 -11.82 12.93 7.42
N VAL A 56 -12.75 13.66 8.06
CA VAL A 56 -13.89 13.06 8.79
C VAL A 56 -14.81 12.30 7.83
N ALA A 57 -15.20 12.95 6.73
CA ALA A 57 -16.06 12.34 5.72
C ALA A 57 -15.41 11.12 5.05
N ILE A 58 -14.08 11.10 4.91
CA ILE A 58 -13.35 9.92 4.40
C ILE A 58 -13.40 8.80 5.43
N VAL A 59 -13.11 9.09 6.70
CA VAL A 59 -13.12 8.08 7.77
C VAL A 59 -14.50 7.48 7.94
N ASP A 60 -15.57 8.26 7.85
CA ASP A 60 -16.94 7.77 7.93
C ASP A 60 -17.26 6.78 6.79
N LYS A 61 -16.88 7.11 5.55
CA LYS A 61 -17.05 6.21 4.41
C LYS A 61 -16.22 4.93 4.53
N VAL A 62 -14.99 5.05 5.05
CA VAL A 62 -14.13 3.89 5.29
C VAL A 62 -14.76 2.97 6.33
N LYS A 63 -15.30 3.51 7.43
CA LYS A 63 -16.01 2.74 8.45
C LYS A 63 -17.28 2.09 7.89
N GLU A 64 -18.08 2.85 7.13
CA GLU A 64 -19.28 2.32 6.49
C GLU A 64 -18.96 1.11 5.61
N LYS A 65 -17.94 1.24 4.75
CA LYS A 65 -17.49 0.14 3.89
C LYS A 65 -16.93 -1.03 4.69
N LEU A 66 -16.21 -0.76 5.77
CA LEU A 66 -15.68 -1.78 6.65
C LEU A 66 -16.79 -2.63 7.27
N GLU A 67 -17.82 -1.99 7.83
CA GLU A 67 -18.94 -2.67 8.47
C GLU A 67 -19.87 -3.38 7.48
N ASN A 68 -20.15 -2.75 6.33
CA ASN A 68 -21.16 -3.24 5.40
C ASN A 68 -20.63 -4.24 4.36
N GLU A 69 -19.37 -4.11 3.94
CA GLU A 69 -18.82 -4.93 2.86
C GLU A 69 -17.75 -5.89 3.35
N LEU A 70 -16.81 -5.42 4.19
CA LEU A 70 -15.60 -6.18 4.51
C LEU A 70 -15.80 -7.16 5.67
N ARG A 71 -16.40 -6.73 6.78
CA ARG A 71 -16.65 -7.62 7.94
C ARG A 71 -17.58 -8.78 7.61
N PRO A 72 -18.67 -8.63 6.84
CA PRO A 72 -19.55 -9.76 6.53
C PRO A 72 -18.91 -10.80 5.60
N GLN A 73 -17.95 -10.37 4.77
CA GLN A 73 -17.22 -11.24 3.84
C GLN A 73 -15.95 -11.84 4.47
N LEU A 74 -15.69 -11.53 5.74
CA LEU A 74 -14.45 -11.93 6.39
C LEU A 74 -14.46 -13.43 6.69
N PRO A 75 -13.41 -14.18 6.29
CA PRO A 75 -13.31 -15.60 6.61
C PRO A 75 -13.31 -15.85 8.13
N PRO A 76 -13.80 -17.01 8.59
CA PRO A 76 -13.75 -17.37 10.01
C PRO A 76 -12.32 -17.30 10.56
N GLY A 77 -12.15 -16.61 11.69
CA GLY A 77 -10.87 -16.47 12.38
C GLY A 77 -10.05 -15.23 12.00
N LEU A 78 -10.47 -14.45 11.00
CA LEU A 78 -9.87 -13.13 10.73
C LEU A 78 -10.59 -12.04 11.53
N GLN A 79 -9.84 -11.02 11.95
CA GLN A 79 -10.37 -9.83 12.62
C GLN A 79 -9.72 -8.58 12.03
N ILE A 80 -10.49 -7.49 11.97
CA ILE A 80 -10.00 -6.19 11.52
C ILE A 80 -10.01 -5.23 12.70
N HIS A 81 -8.86 -4.60 12.96
CA HIS A 81 -8.68 -3.62 14.02
C HIS A 81 -8.23 -2.28 13.43
N VAL A 82 -8.87 -1.19 13.85
CA VAL A 82 -8.43 0.17 13.49
C VAL A 82 -7.39 0.62 14.49
N VAL A 83 -6.13 0.70 14.05
CA VAL A 83 -4.97 1.00 14.92
C VAL A 83 -4.74 2.51 15.09
N SER A 84 -5.02 3.30 14.05
CA SER A 84 -4.92 4.76 14.09
C SER A 84 -6.06 5.41 13.30
N ASN A 85 -6.54 6.56 13.77
CA ASN A 85 -7.57 7.35 13.11
C ASN A 85 -7.32 8.85 13.32
N ASP A 86 -6.86 9.52 12.27
CA ASP A 86 -6.53 10.94 12.30
C ASP A 86 -7.77 11.84 12.48
N ALA A 87 -8.98 11.36 12.17
CA ALA A 87 -10.21 12.13 12.38
C ALA A 87 -10.55 12.39 13.85
N VAL A 88 -9.88 11.74 14.81
CA VAL A 88 -10.06 12.00 16.25
C VAL A 88 -9.32 13.27 16.70
N TYR A 89 -8.32 13.72 15.94
CA TYR A 89 -7.41 14.81 16.34
C TYR A 89 -7.67 16.13 15.60
N ILE A 90 -8.76 16.22 14.83
CA ILE A 90 -9.21 17.39 14.08
C ILE A 90 -10.63 17.78 14.50
#